data_AF-A0A6C0B2N5-F1
#
_entry.id   AF-A0A6C0B2N5-F1
#
_cell.length_a   1.000
_cell.length_b   1.000
_cell.length_c   1.000
_cell.angle_alpha   90.00
_cell.angle_beta   90.00
_cell.angle_gamma   90.00
#
_symmetry.space_group_name_H-M   'P 1'
#
loop_
_entity.id
_entity.type
_entity.pdbx_description
1 polymer ?
#
loop_
_entity_poly.entity_id
_entity_poly.type
_entity_poly.pdbx_seq_one_letter_code
_entity_poly.pdbx_strand_id
1 'polypeptide(L)'
;MDTHKVAIEELRIAKMILQIARENYYVKVVPFLEENVIKAQKKVNAFEEFSTSKMLLGFFGVSEQKDQLPFTTDQVLTPCREVVVVEEFV
;
A
#
# COMPACT_ATOMS: atom_id res chain seq x y z
N MET A 1 11.49 -15.73 -12.85
CA MET A 1 10.09 -15.47 -12.44
C MET A 1 10.16 -14.83 -11.07
N ASP A 2 9.72 -13.58 -10.93
CA ASP A 2 9.76 -12.86 -9.65
C ASP A 2 8.69 -13.44 -8.70
N THR A 3 9.11 -14.27 -7.77
CA THR A 3 8.24 -14.94 -6.78
C THR A 3 7.42 -13.96 -5.94
N HIS A 4 7.96 -12.77 -5.67
CA HIS A 4 7.26 -11.69 -4.99
C HIS A 4 6.08 -11.12 -5.79
N LYS A 5 6.26 -10.90 -7.11
CA LYS A 5 5.18 -10.42 -7.98
C LYS A 5 4.06 -11.46 -8.09
N VAL A 6 4.42 -12.74 -8.13
CA VAL A 6 3.45 -13.84 -8.12
C VAL A 6 2.64 -13.83 -6.81
N ALA A 7 3.28 -13.67 -5.65
CA ALA A 7 2.57 -13.62 -4.37
C ALA A 7 1.60 -12.43 -4.24
N ILE A 8 1.99 -11.26 -4.77
CA ILE A 8 1.09 -10.08 -4.83
C ILE A 8 -0.11 -10.36 -5.71
N GLU A 9 0.11 -10.97 -6.88
CA GLU A 9 -0.95 -11.28 -7.82
C GLU A 9 -1.91 -12.34 -7.26
N GLU A 10 -1.39 -13.36 -6.57
CA GLU A 10 -2.20 -14.35 -5.84
C GLU A 10 -3.09 -13.68 -4.77
N LEU A 11 -2.55 -12.72 -4.02
CA LEU A 11 -3.32 -11.95 -3.04
C LEU A 11 -4.44 -11.12 -3.70
N ARG A 12 -4.15 -10.50 -4.84
CA ARG A 12 -5.12 -9.72 -5.62
C ARG A 12 -6.28 -10.61 -6.08
N ILE A 13 -5.97 -11.78 -6.64
CA ILE A 13 -6.96 -12.76 -7.10
C ILE A 13 -7.81 -13.26 -5.93
N ALA A 14 -7.21 -13.62 -4.80
CA ALA A 14 -7.94 -14.10 -3.62
C ALA A 14 -8.95 -13.06 -3.10
N LYS A 15 -8.56 -11.78 -3.04
CA LYS A 15 -9.46 -10.68 -2.65
C LYS A 15 -10.62 -10.49 -3.63
N MET A 16 -10.34 -10.57 -4.93
CA MET A 16 -11.36 -10.47 -5.98
C MET A 16 -12.39 -11.60 -5.88
N ILE A 17 -11.94 -12.84 -5.68
CA ILE A 17 -12.84 -14.00 -5.52
C ILE A 17 -13.71 -13.84 -4.27
N LEU A 18 -13.14 -13.37 -3.15
CA LEU A 18 -13.89 -13.09 -1.93
C LEU A 18 -14.97 -12.02 -2.17
N GLN A 19 -14.64 -10.95 -2.91
CA GLN A 19 -15.61 -9.90 -3.26
C GLN A 19 -16.76 -10.45 -4.10
N ILE A 20 -16.46 -11.20 -5.16
CA ILE A 20 -17.49 -11.85 -6.00
C ILE A 20 -18.38 -12.77 -5.14
N ALA A 21 -17.78 -13.55 -4.23
CA ALA A 21 -18.53 -14.45 -3.37
C ALA A 21 -19.47 -13.71 -2.39
N ARG A 22 -19.05 -12.54 -1.89
CA ARG A 22 -19.89 -11.67 -1.05
C ARG A 22 -21.02 -11.04 -1.85
N GLU A 23 -20.74 -10.53 -3.04
CA GLU A 23 -21.73 -9.92 -3.94
C GLU A 23 -22.79 -10.93 -4.40
N ASN A 24 -22.42 -12.21 -4.55
CA ASN A 24 -23.32 -13.29 -4.95
C ASN A 24 -23.93 -14.06 -3.76
N TYR A 25 -23.73 -13.60 -2.52
CA TYR A 25 -24.26 -14.22 -1.32
C TYR A 25 -23.89 -15.71 -1.15
N TYR A 26 -22.66 -16.10 -1.51
CA TYR A 26 -22.14 -17.45 -1.28
C TYR A 26 -21.68 -17.64 0.17
N VAL A 27 -22.61 -17.52 1.11
CA VAL A 27 -22.36 -17.47 2.56
C VAL A 27 -21.54 -18.66 3.07
N LYS A 28 -21.69 -19.85 2.49
CA LYS A 28 -20.95 -21.04 2.90
C LYS A 28 -19.46 -21.01 2.52
N VAL A 29 -19.11 -20.26 1.48
CA VAL A 29 -17.76 -20.25 0.89
C VAL A 29 -16.93 -19.07 1.40
N VAL A 30 -17.60 -17.98 1.84
CA VAL A 30 -16.96 -16.77 2.37
C VAL A 30 -15.94 -17.06 3.49
N PRO A 31 -16.25 -17.86 4.53
CA PRO A 31 -15.27 -18.11 5.61
C PRO A 31 -13.98 -18.79 5.12
N PHE A 32 -14.09 -19.71 4.16
CA PHE A 32 -12.95 -20.39 3.55
C PHE A 32 -12.12 -19.43 2.68
N LEU A 33 -12.79 -18.53 1.96
CA LEU A 33 -12.11 -17.51 1.14
C LEU A 33 -11.41 -16.46 2.00
N GLU A 34 -11.98 -16.09 3.14
CA GLU A 34 -11.33 -15.21 4.12
C GLU A 34 -10.04 -15.84 4.66
N GLU A 35 -10.08 -17.13 5.02
CA GLU A 35 -8.88 -17.85 5.44
C GLU A 35 -7.80 -17.88 4.34
N ASN A 36 -8.20 -18.05 3.07
CA ASN A 36 -7.30 -18.03 1.93
C ASN A 36 -6.67 -16.65 1.70
N VAL A 37 -7.44 -15.56 1.85
CA VAL A 37 -6.92 -14.19 1.77
C VAL A 37 -5.90 -13.96 2.90
N ILE A 38 -6.18 -14.42 4.12
CA ILE A 38 -5.23 -14.32 5.24
C ILE A 38 -3.94 -15.09 4.96
N LYS A 39 -4.04 -16.31 4.41
CA LYS A 39 -2.86 -17.11 4.02
C LYS A 39 -2.04 -16.43 2.93
N ALA A 40 -2.68 -15.88 1.90
CA ALA A 40 -2.02 -15.14 0.84
C ALA A 40 -1.34 -13.86 1.38
N GLN A 41 -2.00 -13.12 2.27
CA GLN A 41 -1.44 -11.92 2.89
C GLN A 41 -0.21 -12.26 3.74
N LYS A 42 -0.24 -13.35 4.50
CA LYS A 42 0.94 -13.81 5.27
C LYS A 42 2.13 -14.14 4.37
N LYS A 43 1.90 -14.75 3.19
CA LYS A 43 2.98 -15.00 2.23
C LYS A 43 3.59 -13.71 1.71
N VAL A 44 2.77 -12.72 1.34
CA VAL A 44 3.26 -11.39 0.91
C VAL A 44 4.04 -10.72 2.04
N ASN A 45 3.49 -10.72 3.26
CA ASN A 45 4.16 -10.14 4.42
C ASN A 45 5.47 -10.84 4.76
N ALA A 46 5.58 -12.17 4.59
CA ALA A 46 6.85 -12.87 4.78
C ALA A 46 7.93 -12.37 3.81
N PHE A 47 7.57 -12.00 2.57
CA PHE A 47 8.52 -11.36 1.67
C PHE A 47 8.86 -9.91 2.08
N GLU A 48 7.93 -9.19 2.70
CA GLU A 48 8.18 -7.82 3.21
C GLU A 48 8.91 -7.77 4.55
N GLU A 49 8.72 -8.76 5.44
CA GLU A 49 9.41 -8.86 6.73
C GLU A 49 10.89 -9.21 6.55
N PHE A 50 11.24 -9.89 5.46
CA PHE A 50 12.62 -10.02 4.99
C PHE A 50 13.17 -8.74 4.32
N SER A 51 12.45 -7.61 4.40
CA SER A 51 13.05 -6.31 4.11
C SER A 51 14.03 -5.97 5.23
N THR A 52 15.33 -5.95 4.90
CA THR A 52 16.44 -5.61 5.81
C THR A 52 16.17 -4.32 6.60
N SER A 53 15.45 -3.35 6.04
CA SER A 53 15.06 -2.13 6.73
C SER A 53 14.10 -2.34 7.90
N LYS A 54 13.10 -3.23 7.81
CA LYS A 54 12.20 -3.56 8.95
C LYS A 54 12.92 -4.37 10.02
N MET A 55 13.82 -5.28 9.62
CA MET A 55 14.66 -6.04 10.54
C MET A 55 15.62 -5.12 11.32
N LEU A 56 16.22 -4.12 10.66
CA LEU A 56 17.07 -3.13 11.32
C LEU A 56 16.25 -2.24 12.28
N LEU A 57 15.05 -1.79 11.89
CA LEU A 57 14.17 -1.01 12.77
C LEU A 57 13.83 -1.74 14.08
N GLY A 58 13.56 -3.05 14.00
CA GLY A 58 13.34 -3.90 15.17
C GLY A 58 14.59 -4.14 16.03
N PHE A 59 15.77 -4.29 15.39
CA PHE A 59 17.05 -4.46 16.10
C PHE A 59 17.49 -3.18 16.83
N PHE A 60 17.23 -2.01 16.25
CA PHE A 60 17.60 -0.72 16.83
C PHE A 60 16.52 -0.13 17.75
N GLY A 61 15.38 -0.82 17.95
CA GLY A 61 14.29 -0.34 18.80
C GLY A 61 13.68 0.98 18.32
N VAL A 62 13.80 1.28 17.01
CA VAL A 62 13.28 2.52 16.43
C VAL A 62 11.78 2.32 16.21
N SER A 63 10.99 2.70 17.20
CA SER A 63 9.56 2.91 17.03
C SER A 63 9.37 3.98 15.95
N GLU A 64 8.43 3.77 15.03
CA GLU A 64 7.97 4.82 14.10
C GLU A 64 7.25 5.92 14.91
N GLN A 65 8.01 6.71 15.67
CA GLN A 65 7.55 8.00 16.11
C GLN A 65 7.48 8.86 14.85
N LYS A 66 6.25 9.07 14.37
CA LYS A 66 5.92 10.22 13.54
C LYS A 66 6.17 11.47 14.39
N ASP A 67 7.43 11.84 14.52
CA ASP A 67 7.80 13.16 14.98
C ASP A 67 7.30 14.12 13.90
N GLN A 68 6.12 14.70 14.15
CA GLN A 68 5.72 15.95 13.54
C GLN A 68 6.82 16.95 13.89
N LEU A 69 7.75 17.15 12.95
CA LEU A 69 8.69 18.25 13.00
C LEU A 69 7.85 19.54 13.15
N PRO A 70 8.07 20.36 14.19
CA PRO A 70 7.21 21.49 14.51
C PRO A 70 7.37 22.68 13.55
N PHE A 71 7.94 22.48 12.36
CA PHE A 71 8.33 23.57 11.46
C PHE A 71 7.95 23.36 9.99
N THR A 72 7.15 22.35 9.63
CA THR A 72 6.63 22.27 8.24
C THR A 72 5.33 23.05 8.13
N THR A 73 5.55 24.35 7.96
CA THR A 73 4.65 25.45 7.60
C THR A 73 3.47 25.03 6.71
N ASP A 74 2.29 25.47 7.12
CA ASP A 74 1.09 25.57 6.28
C ASP A 74 1.40 26.19 4.92
N GLN A 75 1.28 25.42 3.84
CA GLN A 75 1.03 25.97 2.51
C GLN A 75 -0.07 25.18 1.80
N VAL A 76 -1.29 25.51 2.22
CA VAL A 76 -2.42 25.91 1.38
C VAL A 76 -2.21 25.69 -0.14
N LEU A 77 -3.00 24.75 -0.66
CA LEU A 77 -3.57 24.70 -2.01
C LEU A 77 -3.48 26.02 -2.80
N THR A 78 -2.78 26.02 -3.92
CA THR A 78 -3.28 26.64 -5.17
C THR A 78 -2.57 26.06 -6.41
N PRO A 79 -3.26 25.97 -7.56
CA PRO A 79 -2.85 25.17 -8.70
C PRO A 79 -1.84 25.92 -9.59
N CYS A 80 -1.01 25.14 -10.30
CA CYS A 80 -0.08 25.60 -11.33
C CYS A 80 -0.79 26.54 -12.32
N ARG A 81 -0.44 27.84 -12.27
CA ARG A 81 -0.88 28.84 -13.24
C ARG A 81 0.22 29.02 -14.28
N GLU A 82 -0.11 28.58 -15.48
CA GLU A 82 0.60 28.73 -16.74
C GLU A 82 1.14 30.17 -16.91
N VAL A 83 2.46 30.30 -17.10
CA VAL A 83 3.10 31.59 -17.39
C VAL A 83 2.86 31.88 -18.87
N VAL A 84 1.88 32.72 -19.16
CA VAL A 84 1.73 33.35 -20.48
C VAL A 84 2.87 34.35 -20.63
N VAL A 85 3.78 34.06 -21.56
CA VAL A 85 4.79 35.01 -22.04
C VAL A 85 4.06 36.09 -22.83
N VAL A 86 4.14 37.34 -22.38
CA VAL A 86 3.79 38.51 -23.20
C VAL A 86 5.06 39.33 -23.37
N GLU A 87 5.47 39.44 -24.63
CA GLU A 87 6.53 40.32 -25.13
C GLU A 87 6.21 41.79 -24.85
N GLU A 88 7.20 42.53 -24.36
CA GLU A 88 7.38 43.94 -24.74
C GLU A 88 8.87 44.14 -25.07
N PHE A 89 9.17 44.20 -26.37
CA PHE A 89 10.38 44.81 -26.88
C PHE A 89 10.10 46.30 -27.15
N VAL A 90 11.07 47.11 -26.75
CA VAL A 90 11.20 48.58 -26.85
C VAL A 90 10.79 49.14 -28.22
#